data_AF-A0A0D0DAK2-F1
#
_entry.id   AF-A0A0D0DAK2-F1
#
_cell.length_a   1.000
_cell.length_b   1.000
_cell.length_c   1.000
_cell.angle_alpha   90.00
_cell.angle_beta   90.00
_cell.angle_gamma   90.00
#
_symmetry.space_group_name_H-M   'P 1'
#
loop_
_entity.id
_entity.type
_entity.pdbx_description
1 polymer ?
#
loop_
_entity_poly.entity_id
_entity_poly.type
_entity_poly.pdbx_seq_one_letter_code
_entity_poly.pdbx_strand_id
1 'polypeptide(L)' 'HELMQVIWLLLMDDDFMHAYEFGIVVEFLDGICQWVFPWFFTYSADYPEK' A
#
# COMPACT_ATOMS: atom_id res chain seq x y z
N HIS A 1 0.00 -14.12 -16.29
CA HIS A 1 -0.54 -12.79 -15.95
C HIS A 1 -1.59 -12.82 -14.84
N GLU A 2 -2.06 -14.00 -14.41
CA GLU A 2 -3.11 -14.10 -13.39
C GLU A 2 -2.58 -14.01 -11.96
N LEU A 3 -1.37 -14.52 -11.68
CA LEU A 3 -0.80 -14.51 -10.33
C LEU A 3 -0.66 -13.10 -9.75
N MET A 4 -0.12 -12.16 -10.53
CA MET A 4 0.03 -10.78 -10.08
C MET A 4 -1.33 -10.12 -9.82
N GLN A 5 -2.33 -10.37 -10.66
CA GLN A 5 -3.68 -9.83 -10.47
C GLN A 5 -4.33 -10.36 -9.19
N VAL A 6 -4.17 -11.66 -8.89
CA VAL A 6 -4.67 -12.25 -7.64
C VAL A 6 -3.95 -11.68 -6.42
N ILE A 7 -2.63 -11.48 -6.49
CA ILE A 7 -1.86 -10.83 -5.40
C ILE A 7 -2.35 -9.40 -5.17
N TRP A 8 -2.59 -8.63 -6.24
CA TRP A 8 -3.13 -7.28 -6.14
C TRP A 8 -4.51 -7.27 -5.49
N LEU A 9 -5.40 -8.19 -5.85
CA LEU A 9 -6.73 -8.33 -5.23
C LEU A 9 -6.65 -8.69 -3.74
N LEU A 10 -5.66 -9.49 -3.34
CA LEU A 10 -5.43 -9.84 -1.95
C LEU A 10 -4.84 -8.68 -1.13
N LEU A 11 -4.04 -7.82 -1.78
CA LEU A 11 -3.38 -6.68 -1.15
C LEU A 11 -4.32 -5.47 -1.03
N MET A 12 -5.24 -5.28 -1.99
CA MET A 12 -6.25 -4.21 -2.00
C MET A 12 -7.54 -4.68 -1.35
N ASP A 13 -7.47 -5.10 -0.08
CA ASP A 13 -8.66 -5.44 0.67
C ASP A 13 -9.45 -4.18 1.08
N ASP A 14 -10.67 -4.36 1.60
CA ASP A 14 -11.56 -3.25 1.93
C ASP A 14 -10.96 -2.31 2.98
N ASP A 15 -10.26 -2.87 3.99
CA ASP A 15 -9.62 -2.06 5.03
C ASP A 15 -8.46 -1.24 4.45
N PHE A 16 -7.68 -1.85 3.54
CA PHE A 16 -6.61 -1.14 2.83
C PHE A 16 -7.17 0.00 1.95
N MET A 17 -8.24 -0.24 1.20
CA MET A 17 -8.86 0.78 0.37
C MET A 17 -9.42 1.93 1.20
N HIS A 18 -10.04 1.62 2.34
CA HIS A 18 -10.51 2.63 3.29
C HIS A 18 -9.35 3.46 3.87
N ALA A 19 -8.26 2.82 4.27
CA ALA A 19 -7.04 3.47 4.74
C ALA A 19 -6.38 4.33 3.65
N TYR A 20 -6.48 3.94 2.39
CA TYR A 20 -5.95 4.70 1.26
C TYR A 20 -6.76 5.98 0.98
N GLU A 21 -8.09 5.91 1.05
CA GLU A 21 -8.98 7.04 0.79
C GLU A 21 -9.04 8.03 1.98
N PHE A 22 -9.13 7.51 3.20
CA PHE A 22 -9.39 8.32 4.40
C PHE A 22 -8.17 8.48 5.31
N GLY A 23 -7.11 7.72 5.08
CA GLY A 23 -5.95 7.65 5.98
C GLY A 23 -6.24 6.81 7.22
N ILE A 24 -5.18 6.51 7.97
CA ILE A 24 -5.27 5.82 9.26
C ILE A 24 -4.60 6.65 10.35
N VAL A 25 -5.19 6.64 11.54
CA VAL A 25 -4.58 7.27 12.72
C VAL A 25 -3.70 6.25 13.42
N VAL A 26 -2.41 6.56 13.52
CA VAL A 26 -1.42 5.72 14.20
C VAL A 26 -0.77 6.52 15.31
N GLU A 27 -0.69 5.92 16.50
CA GLU A 27 0.11 6.45 17.61
C GLU A 27 1.57 6.06 17.39
N PHE A 28 2.44 7.06 17.26
CA PHE A 28 3.87 6.85 17.08
C PHE A 28 4.57 6.67 18.43
N LEU A 29 5.84 6.25 18.39
CA LEU A 29 6.65 5.99 19.59
C LEU A 29 6.84 7.23 20.49
N ASP A 30 6.59 8.43 19.96
CA ASP A 30 6.62 9.70 20.68
C ASP A 30 5.27 10.04 21.36
N GLY A 31 4.27 9.17 21.25
CA GLY A 31 2.92 9.36 21.81
C GLY A 31 2.06 10.33 21.00
N ILE A 32 2.50 10.72 19.79
CA ILE A 32 1.75 11.60 18.91
C ILE A 32 0.94 10.76 17.93
N CYS A 33 -0.37 10.99 17.89
CA CYS A 33 -1.23 10.43 16.86
C CYS A 33 -1.08 11.22 15.55
N GLN A 34 -0.78 10.53 14.46
CA GLN A 34 -0.68 11.15 13.14
C GLN A 34 -1.53 10.40 12.11
N TRP A 35 -2.01 11.14 11.12
CA TRP A 35 -2.70 10.59 9.97
C TRP A 35 -1.66 10.10 8.97
N VAL A 36 -1.63 8.79 8.75
CA VAL A 36 -0.72 8.11 7.82
C VAL A 36 -1.52 7.64 6.62
N PHE A 37 -0.96 7.87 5.43
CA PHE A 37 -1.51 7.39 4.17
C PHE A 37 -0.55 6.37 3.57
N PRO A 38 -1.04 5.21 3.10
CA PRO A 38 -0.21 4.27 2.37
C PRO A 38 0.38 4.93 1.11
N TRP A 39 1.71 4.91 0.96
CA TRP A 39 2.38 5.39 -0.25
C TRP A 39 3.00 4.22 -1.01
N PHE A 40 2.45 3.91 -2.18
CA PHE A 40 3.03 2.92 -3.08
C PHE A 40 4.11 3.52 -3.98
N PHE A 41 5.19 2.79 -4.10
CA PHE A 41 6.20 3.00 -5.13
C PHE A 41 6.13 1.83 -6.12
N THR A 42 5.64 2.09 -7.33
CA THR A 42 5.67 1.11 -8.42
C THR A 42 6.99 1.25 -9.17
N TYR A 43 7.91 0.32 -8.94
CA TYR A 43 9.16 0.27 -9.69
C TYR A 43 8.94 -0.50 -11.00
N SER A 44 8.67 0.24 -12.08
CA SER A 44 8.60 -0.29 -13.43
C SER A 44 9.98 -0.26 -14.10
N ALA A 45 11.01 -0.78 -13.43
CA ALA A 45 12.29 -0.90 -14.12
C ALA A 45 12.20 -1.93 -15.22
N ASP A 46 12.59 -1.48 -16.40
CA ASP A 46 13.03 -2.33 -17.49
C ASP A 46 14.31 -3.03 -17.05
N TYR A 47 14.16 -4.13 -16.33
CA TYR A 47 15.24 -5.09 -16.18
C TYR A 47 15.62 -5.56 -17.58
N PRO A 48 16.88 -5.37 -18.02
CA PRO A 48 17.35 -6.04 -19.22
C PRO A 48 17.50 -7.52 -18.86
N GLU A 49 16.42 -8.29 -18.98
CA GLU A 49 16.57 -9.73 -19.16
C GLU A 49 17.24 -9.95 -20.52
N LYS A 50 18.58 -10.11 -20.48
CA LYS A 50 19.56 -10.28 -21.56
C LYS A 50 19.98 -9.03 -22.33
#